data_AF-X0VTH0-F1
#
_entry.id   AF-X0VTH0-F1
#
_cell.length_a   1.000
_cell.length_b   1.000
_cell.length_c   1.000
_cell.angle_alpha   90.00
_cell.angle_beta   90.00
_cell.angle_gamma   90.00
#
_symmetry.space_group_name_H-M   'P 1'
#
loop_
_entity.id
_entity.type
_entity.pdbx_description
1 polymer ?
#
loop_
_entity_poly.entity_id
_entity_poly.type
_entity_poly.pdbx_seq_one_letter_code
_entity_poly.pdbx_strand_id
1 'polypeptide(L)'
;MEEIEELYEEFQSEVNIACRSFYTWKNIRDTITGDKKAYRALNRNPLLWTIILYSLQSTFFITIGRLFDLDGESFSVHTFLRKCITNIDQFSKDALRKRRIKGSEADKPSWLDE
;
A
#
# COMPACT_ATOMS: atom_id res chain seq x y z
N MET A 1 -13.40 17.23 -8.19
CA MET A 1 -12.09 17.32 -7.51
C MET A 1 -12.00 16.07 -6.68
N GLU A 2 -11.05 15.18 -6.94
CA GLU A 2 -10.89 13.94 -6.14
C GLU A 2 -10.51 14.34 -4.71
N GLU A 3 -11.14 13.71 -3.71
CA GLU A 3 -10.74 13.91 -2.32
C GLU A 3 -9.35 13.28 -2.13
N ILE A 4 -8.44 13.98 -1.44
CA ILE A 4 -7.05 13.49 -1.27
C ILE A 4 -6.99 12.14 -0.55
N GLU A 5 -8.05 11.79 0.18
CA GLU A 5 -8.23 10.50 0.86
C GLU A 5 -8.40 9.35 -0.13
N GLU A 6 -9.21 9.52 -1.19
CA GLU A 6 -9.39 8.51 -2.24
C GLU A 6 -8.07 8.23 -2.96
N LEU A 7 -7.33 9.31 -3.27
CA LEU A 7 -6.00 9.23 -3.88
C LEU A 7 -4.98 8.56 -2.96
N TYR A 8 -5.07 8.82 -1.65
CA TYR A 8 -4.23 8.17 -0.67
C TYR A 8 -4.54 6.68 -0.57
N GLU A 9 -5.82 6.28 -0.57
CA GLU A 9 -6.24 4.88 -0.54
C GLU A 9 -5.74 4.11 -1.76
N GLU A 10 -5.84 4.70 -2.96
CA GLU A 10 -5.32 4.11 -4.19
C GLU A 10 -3.80 3.91 -4.11
N PHE A 11 -3.05 4.96 -3.74
CA PHE A 11 -1.59 4.86 -3.59
C PHE A 11 -1.19 3.85 -2.51
N GLN A 12 -1.88 3.88 -1.37
CA GLN A 12 -1.63 2.97 -0.25
C GLN A 12 -1.90 1.52 -0.64
N SER A 13 -2.92 1.25 -1.47
CA SER A 13 -3.22 -0.08 -1.98
C SER A 13 -2.04 -0.66 -2.76
N GLU A 14 -1.45 0.11 -3.68
CA GLU A 14 -0.28 -0.30 -4.46
C GLU A 14 0.95 -0.54 -3.56
N VAL A 15 1.22 0.36 -2.60
CA VAL A 15 2.29 0.16 -1.60
C VAL A 15 2.07 -1.13 -0.79
N ASN A 16 0.83 -1.38 -0.37
CA ASN A 16 0.47 -2.58 0.38
C ASN A 16 0.69 -3.86 -0.45
N ILE A 17 0.36 -3.85 -1.74
CA ILE A 17 0.61 -4.99 -2.64
C ILE A 17 2.12 -5.25 -2.76
N ALA A 18 2.95 -4.21 -2.94
CA ALA A 18 4.40 -4.35 -3.01
C ALA A 18 4.98 -4.93 -1.70
N CYS A 19 4.59 -4.37 -0.56
CA CYS A 19 5.08 -4.85 0.73
C CYS A 19 4.63 -6.29 1.00
N ARG A 20 3.33 -6.59 0.83
CA ARG A 20 2.79 -7.93 1.10
C ARG A 20 3.42 -8.99 0.21
N SER A 21 3.59 -8.71 -1.08
CA SER A 21 4.22 -9.65 -2.02
C SER A 21 5.68 -9.93 -1.63
N PHE A 22 6.48 -8.88 -1.38
CA PHE A 22 7.88 -9.01 -0.97
C PHE A 22 8.05 -9.72 0.36
N TYR A 23 7.36 -9.27 1.41
CA TYR A 23 7.53 -9.83 2.74
C TYR A 23 6.99 -11.26 2.82
N THR A 24 5.91 -11.59 2.09
CA THR A 24 5.45 -12.98 2.01
C THR A 24 6.48 -13.86 1.32
N TRP A 25 7.03 -13.43 0.19
CA TRP A 25 8.08 -14.15 -0.53
C TRP A 25 9.32 -14.39 0.35
N LYS A 26 9.78 -13.34 1.04
CA LYS A 26 10.93 -13.38 1.94
C LYS A 26 10.67 -14.32 3.12
N ASN A 27 9.53 -14.16 3.79
CA ASN A 27 9.17 -14.96 4.96
C ASN A 27 9.07 -16.46 4.62
N ILE A 28 8.52 -16.82 3.45
CA ILE A 28 8.49 -18.21 3.00
C ILE A 28 9.92 -18.75 2.88
N ARG A 29 10.83 -18.02 2.22
CA ARG A 29 12.23 -18.44 2.04
C ARG A 29 13.00 -18.55 3.36
N ASP A 30 12.83 -17.58 4.24
CA ASP A 30 13.50 -17.56 5.56
C ASP A 30 12.99 -18.74 6.42
N THR A 31 11.67 -19.00 6.41
CA THR A 31 11.06 -20.11 7.13
C THR A 31 11.57 -21.47 6.63
N ILE A 32 11.68 -21.65 5.32
CA ILE A 32 12.21 -22.88 4.72
C ILE A 32 13.65 -23.15 5.17
N THR A 33 14.45 -22.11 5.27
CA THR A 33 15.88 -22.20 5.63
C THR A 33 16.06 -22.55 7.10
N GLY A 34 15.19 -22.04 7.98
CA GLY A 34 15.24 -22.25 9.43
C GLY A 34 14.51 -23.50 9.95
N ASP A 35 13.53 -24.05 9.22
CA ASP A 35 12.68 -25.15 9.69
C ASP A 35 12.66 -26.37 8.74
N LYS A 36 13.29 -27.47 9.17
CA LYS A 36 13.30 -28.76 8.47
C LYS A 36 11.92 -29.40 8.32
N LYS A 37 10.96 -29.10 9.19
CA LYS A 37 9.57 -29.57 9.09
C LYS A 37 8.85 -28.80 7.98
N ALA A 38 8.97 -27.47 7.96
CA ALA A 38 8.47 -26.64 6.88
C ALA A 38 9.06 -27.06 5.52
N TYR A 39 10.39 -27.22 5.43
CA TYR A 39 11.06 -27.70 4.21
C TYR A 39 10.46 -29.01 3.68
N ARG A 40 10.27 -30.01 4.55
CA ARG A 40 9.66 -31.30 4.16
C ARG A 40 8.19 -31.16 3.76
N ALA A 41 7.42 -30.31 4.41
CA ALA A 41 6.02 -30.10 4.08
C ALA A 41 5.85 -29.46 2.71
N LEU A 42 6.67 -28.46 2.39
CA LEU A 42 6.61 -27.74 1.11
C LEU A 42 7.07 -28.63 -0.05
N ASN A 43 8.07 -29.48 0.18
CA ASN A 43 8.51 -30.48 -0.81
C ASN A 43 7.49 -31.59 -1.10
N ARG A 44 6.34 -31.64 -0.42
CA ARG A 44 5.23 -32.51 -0.84
C ARG A 44 4.59 -32.03 -2.15
N ASN A 45 4.67 -30.73 -2.45
CA ASN A 45 4.20 -30.16 -3.70
C ASN A 45 5.12 -29.01 -4.16
N PRO A 46 6.34 -29.33 -4.64
CA PRO A 46 7.37 -28.33 -4.95
C PRO A 46 6.97 -27.42 -6.11
N LEU A 47 6.18 -27.93 -7.06
CA LEU A 47 5.72 -27.15 -8.22
C LEU A 47 4.80 -26.01 -7.78
N LEU A 48 3.84 -26.28 -6.89
CA LEU A 48 2.94 -25.26 -6.34
C LEU A 48 3.73 -24.12 -5.69
N TRP A 49 4.69 -24.44 -4.84
CA TRP A 49 5.49 -23.43 -4.13
C TRP A 49 6.41 -22.65 -5.06
N THR A 50 6.94 -23.30 -6.08
CA THR A 50 7.71 -22.63 -7.13
C THR A 50 6.84 -21.58 -7.82
N ILE A 51 5.62 -21.95 -8.25
CA ILE A 51 4.68 -21.02 -8.87
C ILE A 51 4.34 -19.86 -7.92
N ILE A 52 3.99 -20.14 -6.67
CA ILE A 52 3.67 -19.10 -5.67
C ILE A 52 4.84 -18.12 -5.50
N LEU A 53 6.07 -18.62 -5.35
CA LEU A 53 7.25 -17.76 -5.17
C LEU A 53 7.51 -16.89 -6.42
N TYR A 54 7.35 -17.44 -7.62
CA TYR A 54 7.46 -16.66 -8.85
C TYR A 54 6.35 -15.62 -8.96
N SER A 55 5.10 -15.97 -8.66
CA SER A 55 3.99 -15.03 -8.67
C SER A 55 4.22 -13.88 -7.70
N LEU A 56 4.64 -14.15 -6.46
CA LEU A 56 4.95 -13.11 -5.48
C LEU A 56 6.07 -12.18 -5.96
N GLN A 57 7.15 -12.74 -6.52
CA GLN A 57 8.27 -11.97 -7.03
C GLN A 57 7.86 -11.10 -8.24
N SER A 58 7.13 -11.66 -9.19
CA SER A 58 6.63 -10.93 -10.35
C SER A 58 5.66 -9.82 -9.95
N THR A 59 4.72 -10.10 -9.04
CA THR A 59 3.82 -9.07 -8.49
C THR A 59 4.62 -7.94 -7.85
N PHE A 60 5.62 -8.25 -7.02
CA PHE A 60 6.46 -7.23 -6.40
C PHE A 60 7.14 -6.31 -7.44
N PHE A 61 7.75 -6.88 -8.48
CA PHE A 61 8.43 -6.09 -9.51
C PHE A 61 7.45 -5.26 -10.35
N ILE A 62 6.30 -5.83 -10.74
CA ILE A 62 5.26 -5.10 -11.47
C ILE A 62 4.74 -3.92 -10.64
N THR A 63 4.44 -4.15 -9.37
CA THR A 63 3.91 -3.12 -8.48
C THR A 63 4.93 -2.01 -8.22
N ILE A 64 6.21 -2.34 -7.99
CA ILE A 64 7.26 -1.32 -7.88
C ILE A 64 7.42 -0.54 -9.18
N GLY A 65 7.35 -1.22 -10.34
CA GLY A 65 7.38 -0.57 -11.64
C GLY A 65 6.33 0.53 -11.75
N ARG A 66 5.07 0.21 -11.40
CA ARG A 66 3.96 1.18 -11.38
C ARG A 66 4.13 2.29 -10.33
N LEU A 67 4.61 1.95 -9.13
CA LEU A 67 4.81 2.93 -8.06
C LEU A 67 5.83 4.02 -8.42
N PHE A 68 6.86 3.68 -9.21
CA PHE A 68 7.94 4.60 -9.60
C PHE A 68 7.89 4.98 -11.07
N ASP A 69 6.76 4.77 -11.71
CA ASP A 69 6.58 5.04 -13.12
C ASP A 69 6.65 6.53 -13.45
N LEU A 70 7.25 6.83 -14.59
CA LEU A 70 7.57 8.20 -15.04
C LEU A 70 6.81 8.62 -16.30
N ASP A 71 6.33 7.66 -17.09
CA ASP A 71 5.65 7.92 -18.36
C ASP A 71 4.19 8.38 -18.16
N GLY A 72 3.64 8.20 -16.96
CA GLY A 72 2.34 8.72 -16.54
C GLY A 72 1.17 7.78 -16.85
N GLU A 73 1.45 6.54 -17.28
CA GLU A 73 0.44 5.52 -17.56
C GLU A 73 -0.11 4.87 -16.27
N SER A 74 0.56 5.10 -15.13
CA SER A 74 0.13 4.58 -13.83
C SER A 74 0.05 5.65 -12.73
N PHE A 75 -0.72 5.34 -11.68
CA PHE A 75 -0.84 6.17 -10.48
C PHE A 75 0.41 6.04 -9.60
N SER A 76 1.51 6.63 -10.07
CA SER A 76 2.82 6.56 -9.41
C SER A 76 2.96 7.56 -8.26
N VAL A 77 4.05 7.44 -7.51
CA VAL A 77 4.43 8.40 -6.46
C VAL A 77 4.54 9.83 -6.99
N HIS A 78 4.96 9.99 -8.25
CA HIS A 78 5.07 11.29 -8.90
C HIS A 78 3.69 11.87 -9.20
N THR A 79 2.77 11.04 -9.67
CA THR A 79 1.37 11.42 -9.91
C THR A 79 0.67 11.79 -8.60
N PHE A 80 0.81 10.96 -7.56
CA PHE A 80 0.26 11.21 -6.24
C PHE A 80 0.79 12.53 -5.65
N LEU A 81 2.11 12.73 -5.64
CA LEU A 81 2.72 13.96 -5.11
C LEU A 81 2.24 15.21 -5.85
N ARG A 82 2.12 15.14 -7.19
CA ARG A 82 1.60 16.25 -7.99
C ARG A 82 0.16 16.57 -7.61
N LYS A 83 -0.68 15.56 -7.43
CA LYS A 83 -2.08 15.73 -6.98
C LYS A 83 -2.14 16.33 -5.58
N CYS A 84 -1.26 15.94 -4.65
CA CYS A 84 -1.14 16.56 -3.33
C CYS A 84 -0.80 18.06 -3.42
N ILE A 85 0.17 18.42 -4.27
CA ILE A 85 0.57 19.82 -4.48
C ILE A 85 -0.57 20.64 -5.09
N THR A 86 -1.29 20.09 -6.08
CA THR A 86 -2.44 20.76 -6.71
C THR A 86 -3.59 20.99 -5.73
N ASN A 87 -3.76 20.10 -4.74
CA ASN A 87 -4.83 20.15 -3.74
C ASN A 87 -4.29 20.53 -2.34
N ILE A 88 -3.29 21.41 -2.28
CA ILE A 88 -2.59 21.74 -1.03
C ILE A 88 -3.52 22.35 0.03
N ASP A 89 -4.61 22.98 -0.39
CA ASP A 89 -5.66 23.54 0.46
C ASP A 89 -6.35 22.48 1.34
N GLN A 90 -6.42 21.23 0.86
CA GLN A 90 -6.96 20.10 1.61
C GLN A 90 -6.08 19.70 2.81
N PHE A 91 -4.83 20.17 2.89
CA PHE A 91 -3.93 19.96 4.01
C PHE A 91 -3.96 21.09 5.05
N SER A 92 -4.81 22.11 4.85
CA SER A 92 -4.99 23.20 5.82
C SER A 92 -5.59 22.70 7.14
N LYS A 93 -5.34 23.45 8.23
CA LYS A 93 -5.98 23.19 9.53
C LYS A 93 -7.50 23.19 9.43
N ASP A 94 -8.07 24.07 8.62
CA ASP A 94 -9.52 24.16 8.42
C ASP A 94 -10.08 22.94 7.68
N ALA A 95 -9.38 22.45 6.65
CA ALA A 95 -9.75 21.22 5.96
C ALA A 95 -9.66 20.00 6.90
N LEU A 96 -8.58 19.90 7.70
CA LEU A 96 -8.46 18.86 8.72
C LEU A 96 -9.60 18.93 9.76
N ARG A 97 -9.93 20.13 10.22
CA ARG A 97 -11.04 20.36 11.17
C ARG A 97 -12.37 19.88 10.58
N LYS A 98 -12.67 20.22 9.32
CA LYS A 98 -13.87 19.77 8.61
C LYS A 98 -13.94 18.23 8.54
N ARG A 99 -12.81 17.57 8.23
CA ARG A 99 -12.74 16.10 8.20
C ARG A 99 -12.99 15.46 9.56
N ARG A 100 -12.40 16.00 10.62
CA ARG A 100 -12.61 15.48 12.00
C ARG A 100 -14.06 15.63 12.46
N ILE A 101 -14.75 16.72 12.09
CA ILE A 101 -16.18 16.90 12.38
C ILE A 101 -17.03 15.92 11.56
N LYS A 102 -16.76 15.76 10.26
CA LYS A 102 -17.49 14.82 9.38
C LYS A 102 -17.43 13.37 9.90
N GLY A 103 -16.31 12.99 10.54
CA GLY A 103 -16.11 11.67 11.14
C GLY A 103 -16.62 11.50 12.57
N SER A 104 -17.11 12.56 13.23
CA SER A 104 -17.70 12.47 14.57
C SER A 104 -19.22 12.68 14.50
N GLU A 105 -20.02 11.70 14.93
CA GLU A 105 -21.48 11.87 15.07
C GLU A 105 -21.87 12.96 16.09
N ALA A 106 -20.92 13.43 16.89
CA ALA A 106 -21.12 14.48 17.88
C ALA A 106 -21.01 15.89 17.25
N ASP A 107 -21.97 16.77 17.59
CA ASP A 107 -21.83 18.21 17.41
C ASP A 107 -20.47 18.68 17.95
N LYS A 108 -19.70 19.35 17.09
CA LYS A 108 -18.37 19.96 17.30
C LYS A 108 -17.69 19.57 18.63
N PRO A 109 -16.74 18.60 18.64
CA PRO A 109 -16.08 18.16 19.86
C PRO A 109 -15.43 19.32 20.63
N SER A 110 -15.59 19.36 21.96
CA SER A 110 -15.11 20.46 22.81
C SER A 110 -13.60 20.73 22.70
N TRP A 111 -12.80 19.71 22.39
CA TRP A 111 -11.35 19.81 22.21
C TRP A 111 -10.92 20.41 20.86
N LEU A 112 -11.86 20.66 19.94
CA LEU A 112 -11.54 21.07 18.57
C LEU A 112 -11.14 22.56 18.45
N ASP A 113 -11.42 23.38 19.48
CA ASP A 113 -11.12 24.82 19.55
C ASP A 113 -9.86 25.17 20.39
N GLU A 114 -9.20 24.18 21.00
CA GLU A 114 -7.86 24.34 21.63
C GLU A 114 -6.73 24.24 20.59
#